data_AF-A0A3D3W321-F1
#
_entry.id   AF-A0A3D3W321-F1
#
_cell.length_a   1.000
_cell.length_b   1.000
_cell.length_c   1.000
_cell.angle_alpha   90.00
_cell.angle_beta   90.00
_cell.angle_gamma   90.00
#
_symmetry.space_group_name_H-M   'P 1'
#
loop_
_entity.id
_entity.type
_entity.pdbx_description
1 polymer ?
#
loop_
_entity_poly.entity_id
_entity_poly.type
_entity_poly.pdbx_seq_one_letter_code
_entity_poly.pdbx_strand_id
1 'polypeptide(L)'
;MNRESLSAADRRLQLTFSVSIFCMVTAASLILGSGQGRLTPPALTPLAALLGLGPEVIQRRLRLSVLMANVLGIAALVTASQRFTGSNFQRLTAGTDLLIFLTWIVLLMPKTGRQYWWLIALSMLQCTATAVLSTGLSYG
;
A
#
# COMPACT_ATOMS: atom_id res chain seq x y z
N MET A 1 -17.04 -4.21 -31.89
CA MET A 1 -16.58 -4.03 -30.50
C MET A 1 -16.28 -2.54 -30.31
N ASN A 2 -17.29 -1.78 -29.89
CA ASN A 2 -17.27 -0.32 -29.87
C ASN A 2 -16.28 0.19 -28.82
N ARG A 3 -15.27 0.94 -29.27
CA ARG A 3 -14.46 1.79 -28.41
C ARG A 3 -15.28 3.05 -28.16
N GLU A 4 -16.16 3.03 -27.18
CA GLU A 4 -16.75 4.27 -26.68
C GLU A 4 -15.59 5.12 -26.12
N SER A 5 -15.30 6.21 -26.81
CA SER A 5 -14.32 7.18 -26.35
C SER A 5 -14.82 7.73 -25.02
N LEU A 6 -14.17 7.34 -23.91
CA LEU A 6 -14.48 7.82 -22.57
C LEU A 6 -14.72 9.33 -22.60
N SER A 7 -15.91 9.74 -22.16
CA SER A 7 -16.28 11.15 -22.06
C SER A 7 -15.28 11.87 -21.15
N ALA A 8 -15.16 13.19 -21.29
CA ALA A 8 -14.36 13.99 -20.38
C ALA A 8 -14.81 13.80 -18.92
N ALA A 9 -16.10 13.51 -18.70
CA ALA A 9 -16.67 13.17 -17.41
C ALA A 9 -16.10 11.86 -16.84
N ASP A 10 -16.05 10.79 -17.63
CA ASP A 10 -15.57 9.47 -17.19
C ASP A 10 -14.09 9.51 -16.78
N ARG A 11 -13.28 10.27 -17.53
CA ARG A 11 -11.86 10.48 -17.20
C ARG A 11 -11.68 11.22 -15.87
N ARG A 12 -12.48 12.27 -15.62
CA ARG A 12 -12.46 12.98 -14.34
C ARG A 12 -12.87 12.06 -13.20
N LEU A 13 -13.90 11.24 -13.40
CA LEU A 13 -14.40 10.32 -12.39
C LEU A 13 -13.36 9.25 -12.03
N GLN A 14 -12.70 8.67 -13.03
CA GLN A 14 -11.61 7.71 -12.85
C GLN A 14 -10.39 8.33 -12.13
N LEU A 15 -10.04 9.57 -12.47
CA LEU A 15 -8.94 10.29 -11.84
C LEU A 15 -9.27 10.58 -10.37
N THR A 16 -10.44 11.15 -10.09
CA THR A 16 -10.89 11.43 -8.71
C THR A 16 -10.90 10.17 -7.88
N PHE A 17 -11.46 9.07 -8.39
CA PHE A 17 -11.47 7.78 -7.71
C PHE A 17 -10.05 7.29 -7.38
N SER A 18 -9.14 7.36 -8.36
CA SER A 18 -7.75 6.92 -8.17
C SER A 18 -7.04 7.78 -7.13
N VAL A 19 -7.21 9.12 -7.19
CA VAL A 19 -6.65 10.05 -6.22
C VAL A 19 -7.18 9.78 -4.81
N SER A 20 -8.49 9.55 -4.66
CA SER A 20 -9.09 9.23 -3.36
C SER A 20 -8.50 7.95 -2.76
N ILE A 21 -8.35 6.87 -3.54
CA ILE A 21 -7.74 5.62 -3.04
C ILE A 21 -6.28 5.85 -2.64
N PHE A 22 -5.51 6.55 -3.44
CA PHE A 22 -4.10 6.79 -3.16
C PHE A 22 -3.89 7.70 -1.94
N CYS A 23 -4.77 8.69 -1.77
CA CYS A 23 -4.82 9.50 -0.55
C CYS A 23 -5.13 8.64 0.67
N MET A 24 -6.12 7.74 0.57
CA MET A 24 -6.45 6.79 1.64
C MET A 24 -5.28 5.85 1.98
N VAL A 25 -4.60 5.28 0.98
CA VAL A 25 -3.40 4.44 1.18
C VAL A 25 -2.29 5.21 1.88
N THR A 26 -2.09 6.46 1.47
CA THR A 26 -1.09 7.36 2.08
C THR A 26 -1.44 7.64 3.54
N ALA A 27 -2.70 7.99 3.82
CA ALA A 27 -3.18 8.25 5.17
C ALA A 27 -3.06 7.02 6.08
N ALA A 28 -3.49 5.84 5.62
CA ALA A 28 -3.40 4.59 6.36
C ALA A 28 -1.95 4.24 6.73
N SER A 29 -1.01 4.44 5.81
CA SER A 29 0.40 4.18 6.07
C SER A 29 1.02 5.17 7.04
N LEU A 30 0.64 6.46 6.97
CA LEU A 30 1.11 7.46 7.94
C LEU A 30 0.56 7.20 9.34
N ILE A 31 -0.71 6.82 9.44
CA ILE A 31 -1.35 6.40 10.69
C ILE A 31 -0.60 5.19 11.27
N LEU A 32 -0.27 4.19 10.46
CA LEU A 32 0.52 3.04 10.90
C LEU A 32 1.92 3.42 11.40
N GLY A 33 2.63 4.29 10.68
CA GLY A 33 3.93 4.78 11.13
C GLY A 33 3.85 5.53 12.46
N SER A 34 2.77 6.29 12.68
CA SER A 34 2.54 6.96 13.95
C SER A 34 2.32 5.99 15.10
N GLY A 35 1.55 4.91 14.90
CA GLY A 35 1.28 3.90 15.93
C GLY A 35 2.47 2.99 16.25
N GLN A 36 3.43 2.85 15.34
CA GLN A 36 4.67 2.11 15.58
C GLN A 36 5.75 2.94 16.30
N GLY A 37 5.60 4.27 16.39
CA GLY A 37 6.67 5.17 16.83
C GLY A 37 7.90 5.15 15.92
N ARG A 38 7.76 4.62 14.69
CA ARG A 38 8.82 4.46 13.69
C ARG A 38 8.32 4.92 12.33
N LEU A 39 9.07 5.84 11.73
CA LEU A 39 8.70 6.44 10.45
C LEU A 39 9.12 5.58 9.25
N THR A 40 10.12 4.71 9.36
CA THR A 40 10.58 3.83 8.28
C THR A 40 10.25 2.38 8.61
N PRO A 41 9.58 1.62 7.73
CA PRO A 41 9.20 1.89 6.31
C PRO A 41 8.01 2.84 5.97
N PRO A 42 6.99 3.08 6.83
CA PRO A 42 5.71 3.65 6.37
C PRO A 42 5.73 5.07 5.79
N ALA A 43 6.71 5.91 6.14
CA ALA A 43 6.85 7.28 5.64
C ALA A 43 7.28 7.35 4.16
N LEU A 44 7.70 6.22 3.57
CA LEU A 44 8.03 6.15 2.14
C LEU A 44 6.81 5.80 1.26
N THR A 45 5.70 5.35 1.86
CA THR A 45 4.46 5.05 1.14
C THR A 45 3.84 6.25 0.42
N PRO A 46 3.84 7.49 0.97
CA PRO A 46 3.43 8.68 0.22
C PRO A 46 4.23 8.88 -1.08
N LEU A 47 5.55 8.63 -1.04
CA LEU A 47 6.39 8.72 -2.23
C LEU A 47 6.02 7.63 -3.25
N ALA A 48 5.80 6.40 -2.78
CA ALA A 48 5.33 5.31 -3.64
C ALA A 48 3.94 5.59 -4.25
N ALA A 49 3.04 6.22 -3.49
CA ALA A 49 1.72 6.63 -3.96
C ALA A 49 1.83 7.73 -5.03
N LEU A 50 2.68 8.74 -4.83
CA LEU A 50 2.95 9.77 -5.83
C LEU A 50 3.51 9.16 -7.13
N LEU A 51 4.42 8.19 -7.03
CA LEU A 51 4.95 7.49 -8.20
C LEU A 51 3.86 6.70 -8.95
N GLY A 52 2.91 6.11 -8.24
CA GLY A 52 1.81 5.38 -8.86
C GLY A 52 0.68 6.27 -9.42
N LEU A 53 0.52 7.50 -8.93
CA LEU A 53 -0.37 8.54 -9.50
C LEU A 53 0.29 9.38 -10.60
N GLY A 54 1.62 9.28 -10.73
CA GLY A 54 2.40 10.11 -11.64
C GLY A 54 2.10 9.88 -13.13
N PRO A 55 2.76 10.63 -14.03
CA PRO A 55 2.56 10.55 -15.48
C PRO A 55 2.62 9.12 -16.03
N GLU A 56 1.82 8.83 -17.07
CA GLU A 56 1.77 7.50 -17.71
C GLU A 56 3.15 6.99 -18.16
N VAL A 57 4.08 7.89 -18.50
CA VAL A 57 5.46 7.56 -18.88
C VAL A 57 6.22 6.91 -17.72
N ILE A 58 6.07 7.47 -16.52
CA ILE A 58 6.66 6.94 -15.28
C ILE A 58 5.97 5.62 -14.92
N GLN A 59 4.64 5.58 -14.99
CA GLN A 59 3.88 4.36 -14.73
C GLN A 59 4.27 3.22 -15.68
N ARG A 60 4.48 3.50 -16.97
CA ARG A 60 4.89 2.47 -17.95
C ARG A 60 6.27 1.89 -17.64
N ARG A 61 7.21 2.70 -17.14
CA ARG A 61 8.54 2.24 -16.73
C ARG A 61 8.53 1.51 -15.38
N LEU A 62 7.66 1.93 -14.46
CA LEU A 62 7.52 1.34 -13.12
C LEU A 62 6.55 0.16 -13.06
N ARG A 63 5.95 -0.23 -14.18
CA ARG A 63 5.04 -1.38 -14.25
C ARG A 63 5.79 -2.65 -13.85
N LEU A 64 5.49 -3.14 -12.65
CA LEU A 64 5.90 -4.48 -12.25
C LEU A 64 5.12 -5.51 -13.05
N SER A 65 5.84 -6.40 -13.72
CA SER A 65 5.24 -7.61 -14.26
C SER A 65 4.71 -8.47 -13.11
N VAL A 66 3.72 -9.32 -13.39
CA VAL A 66 3.16 -10.23 -12.38
C VAL A 66 4.23 -11.12 -11.76
N LEU A 67 5.19 -11.58 -12.57
CA LEU A 67 6.34 -12.37 -12.09
C LEU A 67 7.21 -11.56 -11.12
N MET A 68 7.58 -10.32 -11.46
CA MET A 68 8.38 -9.49 -10.56
C MET A 68 7.62 -9.16 -9.27
N ALA A 69 6.32 -8.88 -9.36
CA ALA A 69 5.48 -8.63 -8.19
C ALA A 69 5.42 -9.86 -7.26
N ASN A 70 5.32 -11.07 -7.82
CA ASN A 70 5.36 -12.30 -7.04
C ASN A 70 6.73 -12.54 -6.39
N VAL A 71 7.82 -12.32 -7.13
CA VAL A 71 9.18 -12.43 -6.57
C VAL A 71 9.40 -11.44 -5.43
N LEU A 72 8.98 -10.18 -5.62
CA LEU A 72 9.01 -9.17 -4.57
C LEU A 72 8.10 -9.53 -3.38
N GLY A 73 6.93 -10.13 -3.65
CA GLY A 73 6.03 -10.62 -2.62
C GLY A 73 6.65 -11.74 -1.77
N ILE A 74 7.32 -12.69 -2.41
CA ILE A 74 8.07 -13.75 -1.73
C ILE A 74 9.24 -13.15 -0.93
N ALA A 75 9.99 -12.23 -1.53
CA ALA A 75 11.09 -11.55 -0.84
C ALA A 75 10.58 -10.79 0.40
N ALA A 76 9.49 -10.03 0.27
CA ALA A 76 8.84 -9.33 1.38
C ALA A 76 8.40 -10.30 2.46
N LEU A 77 7.77 -11.43 2.08
CA LEU A 77 7.36 -12.47 3.02
C LEU A 77 8.56 -13.04 3.79
N VAL A 78 9.63 -13.43 3.08
CA VAL A 78 10.84 -13.97 3.70
C VAL A 78 11.47 -12.96 4.67
N THR A 79 11.56 -11.68 4.28
CA THR A 79 12.10 -10.64 5.16
C THR A 79 11.26 -10.42 6.41
N ALA A 80 9.93 -10.46 6.30
CA ALA A 80 9.02 -10.36 7.44
C ALA A 80 9.09 -11.61 8.33
N SER A 81 9.17 -12.81 7.73
CA SER A 81 9.28 -14.08 8.46
C SER A 81 10.53 -14.16 9.31
N GLN A 82 11.67 -13.61 8.87
CA GLN A 82 12.89 -13.54 9.67
C GLN A 82 12.71 -12.74 10.96
N ARG A 83 11.86 -11.70 10.95
CA ARG A 83 11.53 -10.88 12.13
C ARG A 83 10.41 -11.47 12.99
N PHE A 84 9.75 -12.54 12.51
CA PHE A 84 8.60 -13.15 13.18
C PHE A 84 8.97 -14.09 14.34
N THR A 85 10.26 -14.39 14.55
CA THR A 85 10.73 -15.27 15.62
C THR A 85 10.80 -14.60 16.99
N GLY A 86 10.57 -13.29 17.05
CA GLY A 86 10.65 -12.46 18.24
C GLY A 86 9.43 -12.48 19.17
N SER A 87 9.35 -11.48 20.05
CA SER A 87 8.22 -11.22 20.97
C SER A 87 6.90 -10.95 20.22
N ASN A 88 5.77 -11.00 20.93
CA ASN A 88 4.45 -10.69 20.34
C ASN A 88 4.42 -9.32 19.64
N PHE A 89 5.10 -8.32 20.21
CA PHE A 89 5.26 -7.01 19.60
C PHE A 89 6.09 -7.08 18.31
N GLN A 90 7.23 -7.79 18.31
CA GLN A 90 8.06 -7.95 17.12
C GLN A 90 7.34 -8.69 15.99
N ARG A 91 6.51 -9.69 16.32
CA ARG A 91 5.64 -10.39 15.36
C ARG A 91 4.62 -9.46 14.72
N LEU A 92 3.99 -8.61 15.53
CA LEU A 92 3.04 -7.61 15.04
C LEU A 92 3.74 -6.58 14.15
N THR A 93 4.90 -6.06 14.57
CA THR A 93 5.71 -5.14 13.75
C THR A 93 6.14 -5.77 12.42
N ALA A 94 6.56 -7.04 12.42
CA ALA A 94 6.91 -7.77 11.21
C ALA A 94 5.71 -7.93 10.25
N GLY A 95 4.51 -8.20 10.78
CA GLY A 95 3.29 -8.25 10.00
C GLY A 95 2.94 -6.90 9.37
N THR A 96 3.12 -5.81 10.10
CA THR A 96 2.88 -4.45 9.57
C THR A 96 3.91 -4.01 8.53
N ASP A 97 5.18 -4.40 8.67
CA ASP A 97 6.21 -4.19 7.64
C ASP A 97 5.80 -4.93 6.35
N LEU A 98 5.32 -6.17 6.46
CA LEU A 98 4.81 -6.95 5.34
C LEU A 98 3.64 -6.25 4.64
N LEU A 99 2.68 -5.71 5.40
CA LEU A 99 1.55 -4.96 4.83
C LEU A 99 2.03 -3.78 3.98
N ILE A 100 3.03 -3.02 4.46
CA ILE A 100 3.59 -1.87 3.73
C ILE A 100 4.24 -2.34 2.42
N PHE A 101 5.05 -3.40 2.46
CA PHE A 101 5.69 -3.93 1.26
C PHE A 101 4.66 -4.42 0.23
N LEU A 102 3.62 -5.14 0.66
CA LEU A 102 2.55 -5.57 -0.23
C LEU A 102 1.81 -4.38 -0.84
N THR A 103 1.56 -3.32 -0.06
CA THR A 103 0.98 -2.08 -0.57
C THR A 103 1.84 -1.45 -1.66
N TRP A 104 3.17 -1.39 -1.48
CA TRP A 104 4.06 -0.84 -2.50
C TRP A 104 4.05 -1.68 -3.79
N ILE A 105 4.06 -3.01 -3.66
CA ILE A 105 4.00 -3.91 -4.81
C ILE A 105 2.68 -3.68 -5.59
N VAL A 106 1.54 -3.60 -4.89
CA VAL A 106 0.25 -3.34 -5.53
C VAL A 106 0.17 -1.92 -6.12
N LEU A 107 0.80 -0.92 -5.49
CA LEU A 107 0.91 0.45 -6.03
C LEU A 107 1.74 0.52 -7.32
N LEU A 108 2.68 -0.39 -7.53
CA LEU A 108 3.53 -0.42 -8.75
C LEU A 108 3.04 -1.42 -9.82
N MET A 109 2.10 -2.31 -9.47
CA MET A 109 1.45 -3.19 -10.43
C MET A 109 0.52 -2.42 -11.41
N PRO A 110 0.31 -2.94 -12.63
CA PRO A 110 -0.69 -2.39 -13.55
C PRO A 110 -2.07 -2.37 -12.90
N LYS A 111 -2.68 -1.18 -12.90
CA LYS A 111 -3.94 -0.93 -12.19
C LYS A 111 -5.10 -1.54 -12.97
N THR A 112 -5.67 -2.61 -12.42
CA THR A 112 -7.00 -3.13 -12.80
C THR A 112 -7.94 -3.03 -11.60
N GLY A 113 -9.24 -3.30 -11.80
CA GLY A 113 -10.22 -3.25 -10.70
C GLY A 113 -9.81 -4.08 -9.48
N ARG A 114 -9.16 -5.23 -9.69
CA ARG A 114 -8.68 -6.10 -8.61
C ARG A 114 -7.60 -5.43 -7.74
N GLN A 115 -6.65 -4.70 -8.33
CA GLN A 115 -5.57 -4.06 -7.56
C GLN A 115 -6.11 -2.93 -6.68
N TYR A 116 -7.13 -2.19 -7.13
CA TYR A 116 -7.79 -1.20 -6.29
C TYR A 116 -8.45 -1.83 -5.07
N TRP A 117 -9.11 -2.98 -5.23
CA TRP A 117 -9.64 -3.75 -4.10
C TRP A 117 -8.55 -4.18 -3.11
N TRP A 118 -7.41 -4.67 -3.60
CA TRP A 118 -6.28 -5.01 -2.74
C TRP A 118 -5.74 -3.80 -1.98
N LEU A 119 -5.63 -2.63 -2.61
CA LEU A 119 -5.19 -1.40 -1.93
C LEU A 119 -6.15 -1.00 -0.81
N ILE A 120 -7.46 -1.13 -1.03
CA ILE A 120 -8.48 -0.86 0.00
C ILE A 120 -8.32 -1.83 1.17
N ALA A 121 -8.27 -3.13 0.90
CA ALA A 121 -8.12 -4.16 1.93
C ALA A 121 -6.84 -3.99 2.74
N LEU A 122 -5.70 -3.72 2.07
CA LEU A 122 -4.42 -3.48 2.73
C LEU A 122 -4.46 -2.21 3.59
N SER A 123 -5.08 -1.13 3.11
CA SER A 123 -5.25 0.11 3.89
C SER A 123 -6.07 -0.13 5.15
N MET A 124 -7.15 -0.91 5.04
CA MET A 124 -7.98 -1.29 6.18
C MET A 124 -7.18 -2.13 7.20
N LEU A 125 -6.38 -3.09 6.74
CA LEU A 125 -5.50 -3.87 7.60
C LEU A 125 -4.44 -3.01 8.31
N GLN A 126 -3.87 -2.01 7.64
CA GLN A 126 -2.93 -1.07 8.26
C GLN A 126 -3.59 -0.27 9.38
N CYS A 127 -4.80 0.26 9.17
CA CYS A 127 -5.55 0.96 10.21
C CYS A 127 -5.86 0.06 11.40
N THR A 128 -6.32 -1.18 11.16
CA THR A 128 -6.61 -2.15 12.22
C THR A 128 -5.34 -2.52 13.00
N ALA A 129 -4.23 -2.78 12.31
CA ALA A 129 -2.96 -3.09 12.96
C ALA A 129 -2.45 -1.89 13.79
N THR A 130 -2.67 -0.67 13.32
CA THR A 130 -2.37 0.56 14.09
C THR A 130 -3.19 0.60 15.36
N ALA A 131 -4.50 0.34 15.29
CA ALA A 131 -5.36 0.34 16.47
C ALA A 131 -4.86 -0.67 17.54
N VAL A 132 -4.40 -1.85 17.12
CA VAL A 132 -3.83 -2.86 18.03
C VAL A 132 -2.46 -2.47 18.56
N LEU A 133 -1.67 -1.70 17.83
CA LEU A 133 -0.39 -1.16 18.32
C LEU A 133 -0.61 -0.02 19.32
N SER A 134 -1.58 0.85 19.05
CA SER A 134 -1.89 2.02 19.88
C SER A 134 -2.59 1.68 21.19
N THR A 135 -3.17 0.48 21.35
CA THR A 135 -3.66 0.00 22.66
C THR A 135 -2.52 -0.33 23.63
N GLY A 136 -1.26 -0.29 23.17
CA GLY A 136 -0.08 -0.65 23.95
C GLY A 136 0.45 0.40 24.91
N LEU A 137 0.23 1.71 24.71
CA LEU A 137 0.65 2.81 25.59
C LEU A 137 0.06 4.13 25.03
N SER A 138 -0.50 4.99 25.90
CA SER A 138 -1.05 6.33 25.60
C SER A 138 -2.57 6.48 25.40
N TYR A 139 -3.37 5.77 26.20
CA TYR A 139 -4.58 6.38 26.78
C TYR A 139 -4.70 5.94 28.25
N GLY A 140 -3.87 6.56 29.09
CA GLY A 140 -3.82 6.46 30.54
C GLY A 140 -3.13 7.72 31.07
#